data_AF-A0ABD3F4P7-F1
#
_entry.id   AF-A0ABD3F4P7-F1
#
_cell.length_a   1.000
_cell.length_b   1.000
_cell.length_c   1.000
_cell.angle_alpha   90.00
_cell.angle_beta   90.00
_cell.angle_gamma   90.00
#
_symmetry.space_group_name_H-M   'P 1'
#
loop_
_entity.id
_entity.type
_entity.pdbx_description
1 polymer ?
#
loop_
_entity_poly.entity_id
_entity_poly.type
_entity_poly.pdbx_seq_one_letter_code
_entity_poly.pdbx_strand_id
1 'polypeptide(L)'
;MGRARKRTMDMIRLVKGLSRNGGMRRPSWVPMVDRFPPPPIPRQDRDKLPIITFPQDRLAELYMKQRDDMVDPQTAYEFADEQLTLIEHGIPEEDAFNMIIEKYDQVESHRFLEKFSKMRGIEFADPAEYDDIEKGWVEAESRAIKEAMRLEHEEEEAIRNM
;
A
#
# COMPACT_ATOMS: atom_id res chain seq x y z
N MET A 1 21.42 -14.68 44.53
CA MET A 1 21.71 -13.23 44.36
C MET A 1 20.44 -12.51 43.94
N GLY A 2 19.78 -11.80 44.87
CA GLY A 2 18.55 -11.08 44.58
C GLY A 2 18.81 -9.92 43.63
N ARG A 3 18.20 -9.94 42.44
CA ARG A 3 18.21 -8.79 41.53
C ARG A 3 17.67 -7.58 42.30
N ALA A 4 18.49 -6.54 42.41
CA ALA A 4 18.05 -5.24 42.90
C ALA A 4 16.87 -4.78 42.03
N ARG A 5 15.64 -4.99 42.51
CA ARG A 5 14.49 -4.26 41.97
C ARG A 5 14.83 -2.81 42.24
N LYS A 6 15.21 -2.06 41.20
CA LYS A 6 15.13 -0.61 41.24
C LYS A 6 13.66 -0.32 41.54
N ARG A 7 13.31 -0.18 42.81
CA ARG A 7 12.12 0.54 43.24
C ARG A 7 12.41 1.97 42.82
N THR A 8 12.17 2.28 41.56
CA THR A 8 12.00 3.65 41.11
C THR A 8 10.83 4.17 41.93
N MET A 9 11.13 4.78 43.08
CA MET A 9 10.13 5.52 43.80
C MET A 9 9.57 6.53 42.81
N ASP A 10 8.25 6.58 42.72
CA ASP A 10 7.53 7.58 41.96
C ASP A 10 8.11 8.96 42.31
N MET A 11 8.80 9.60 41.35
CA MET A 11 9.54 10.84 41.59
C MET A 11 8.63 11.93 42.17
N ILE A 12 7.35 11.89 41.79
CA ILE A 12 6.34 12.83 42.29
C ILE A 12 6.16 12.66 43.80
N ARG A 13 6.13 11.41 44.30
CA ARG A 13 6.04 11.13 45.74
C ARG A 13 7.28 11.60 46.49
N LEU A 14 8.47 11.40 45.90
CA LEU A 14 9.73 11.82 46.51
C LEU A 14 9.81 13.35 46.64
N VAL A 15 9.51 14.08 45.57
CA VAL A 15 9.52 15.55 45.57
C VAL A 15 8.46 16.13 46.52
N LYS A 16 7.26 15.54 46.56
CA LYS A 16 6.21 15.91 47.53
C LYS A 16 6.65 15.68 48.98
N GLY A 17 7.31 14.54 49.24
CA GLY A 17 7.86 14.22 50.57
C GLY A 17 8.94 15.20 51.01
N LEU A 18 9.90 15.51 50.13
CA LEU A 18 10.96 16.48 50.41
C LEU A 18 10.41 17.90 50.64
N SER A 19 9.42 18.32 49.83
CA SER A 19 8.78 19.62 49.99
C SER A 19 8.01 19.73 51.30
N ARG A 20 7.34 18.64 51.73
CA ARG A 20 6.58 18.59 52.99
C ARG A 20 7.49 18.62 54.22
N ASN A 21 8.64 17.97 54.14
CA ASN A 21 9.61 17.90 55.25
C ASN A 21 10.53 19.13 55.33
N GLY A 22 10.33 20.13 54.48
CA GLY A 22 11.18 21.33 54.41
C GLY A 22 12.56 21.09 53.80
N GLY A 23 12.83 19.91 53.24
CA GLY A 23 14.09 19.59 52.57
C GLY A 23 14.25 20.25 51.19
N MET A 24 13.17 20.80 50.63
CA MET A 24 13.20 21.62 49.42
C MET A 24 12.02 22.60 49.36
N ARG A 25 12.18 23.69 48.60
CA ARG A 25 11.06 24.57 48.25
C ARG A 25 10.10 23.83 47.30
N ARG A 26 8.79 23.92 47.55
CA ARG A 26 7.76 23.32 46.69
C ARG A 26 7.90 23.83 45.25
N PRO A 27 8.17 22.95 44.26
CA PRO A 27 8.24 23.35 42.86
C PRO A 27 6.89 23.83 42.32
N SER A 28 6.93 24.75 41.35
CA SER A 28 5.74 25.37 40.74
C SER A 28 4.85 24.38 39.99
N TRP A 29 5.40 23.26 39.52
CA TRP A 29 4.66 22.22 38.80
C TRP A 29 3.90 21.24 39.72
N VAL A 30 4.25 21.16 41.02
CA VAL A 30 3.61 20.19 41.95
C VAL A 30 2.10 20.39 42.06
N PRO A 31 1.56 21.62 42.23
CA PRO A 31 0.12 21.86 42.21
C PRO A 31 -0.57 21.42 40.90
N MET A 32 0.14 21.48 39.77
CA MET A 32 -0.40 21.06 38.47
C MET A 32 -0.55 19.54 38.41
N VAL A 33 0.43 18.79 38.94
CA VAL A 33 0.38 17.32 39.04
C VAL A 33 -0.64 16.85 40.08
N ASP A 34 -0.90 17.62 41.14
CA ASP A 34 -2.00 17.33 42.08
C ASP A 34 -3.37 17.45 41.40
N ARG A 35 -3.53 18.44 40.52
CA ARG A 35 -4.76 18.65 39.75
C ARG A 35 -4.94 17.64 38.62
N PHE A 36 -3.84 17.23 38.00
CA PHE A 36 -3.81 16.29 36.88
C PHE A 36 -2.78 15.18 37.17
N PRO A 37 -3.15 14.17 37.97
CA PRO A 37 -2.23 13.08 38.28
C PRO A 37 -1.90 12.28 37.01
N PRO A 38 -0.68 11.74 36.90
CA PRO A 38 -0.33 10.87 35.78
C PRO A 38 -1.25 9.63 35.76
N PRO A 39 -1.56 9.11 34.55
CA PRO A 39 -2.37 7.90 34.44
C PRO A 39 -1.68 6.73 35.14
N PRO A 40 -2.45 5.82 35.77
CA PRO A 40 -1.87 4.62 36.36
C PRO A 40 -1.22 3.76 35.27
N ILE A 41 -0.01 3.25 35.55
CA ILE A 41 0.65 2.32 34.65
C ILE A 41 -0.20 1.04 34.57
N PRO A 42 -0.58 0.57 33.37
CA PRO A 42 -1.29 -0.69 33.21
C PRO A 42 -0.53 -1.82 33.90
N ARG A 43 -1.23 -2.70 34.61
CA ARG A 43 -0.60 -3.87 35.24
C ARG A 43 0.07 -4.72 34.16
N GLN A 44 1.37 -4.97 34.32
CA GLN A 44 2.15 -5.83 33.42
C GLN A 44 1.72 -7.31 33.49
N ASP A 45 0.93 -7.71 34.50
CA ASP A 45 0.41 -9.07 34.67
C ASP A 45 -0.42 -9.60 33.48
N ARG A 46 -0.73 -8.75 32.49
CA ARG A 46 -1.21 -9.15 31.17
C ARG A 46 -0.02 -9.27 30.21
N ASP A 47 0.85 -10.25 30.45
CA ASP A 47 2.12 -10.49 29.74
C ASP A 47 2.01 -10.80 28.23
N LYS A 48 0.82 -10.71 27.62
CA LYS A 48 0.65 -10.86 26.19
C LYS A 48 -0.09 -9.66 25.63
N LEU A 49 0.66 -8.79 24.97
CA LEU A 49 0.07 -7.80 24.07
C LEU A 49 -0.81 -8.57 23.05
N PRO A 50 -2.09 -8.21 22.88
CA PRO A 50 -2.92 -8.87 21.89
C PRO A 50 -2.32 -8.61 20.51
N ILE A 51 -2.22 -9.66 19.71
CA ILE A 51 -1.86 -9.54 18.29
C ILE A 51 -3.14 -9.09 17.59
N ILE A 52 -3.10 -7.92 16.96
CA ILE A 52 -4.20 -7.42 16.14
C ILE A 52 -4.00 -8.06 14.76
N THR A 53 -4.97 -8.86 14.34
CA THR A 53 -4.99 -9.53 13.04
C THR A 53 -6.29 -9.19 12.33
N PHE A 54 -6.21 -8.92 11.03
CA PHE A 54 -7.37 -8.64 10.21
C PHE A 54 -7.61 -9.76 9.18
N PRO A 55 -8.86 -9.99 8.73
CA PRO A 55 -9.16 -11.00 7.71
C PRO A 55 -8.40 -10.79 6.40
N GLN A 56 -8.20 -9.54 5.99
CA GLN A 56 -7.46 -9.16 4.79
C GLN A 56 -5.97 -9.52 4.87
N ASP A 57 -5.38 -9.64 6.07
CA ASP A 57 -3.96 -10.02 6.23
C ASP A 57 -3.72 -11.40 5.58
N ARG A 58 -4.66 -12.34 5.81
CA ARG A 58 -4.60 -13.68 5.20
C ARG A 58 -4.73 -13.62 3.68
N LEU A 59 -5.66 -12.82 3.16
CA LEU A 59 -5.90 -12.71 1.72
C LEU A 59 -4.71 -12.06 1.00
N ALA A 60 -4.14 -11.00 1.60
CA ALA A 60 -2.95 -10.34 1.09
C ALA A 60 -1.74 -11.28 1.08
N GLU A 61 -1.51 -12.05 2.16
CA GLU A 61 -0.45 -13.05 2.22
C GLU A 61 -0.60 -14.14 1.14
N LEU A 62 -1.83 -14.62 0.90
CA LEU A 62 -2.10 -15.59 -0.16
C LEU A 62 -1.80 -15.00 -1.55
N TYR A 63 -2.22 -13.77 -1.77
CA TYR A 63 -1.98 -13.06 -3.02
C TYR A 63 -0.48 -12.86 -3.30
N MET A 64 0.28 -12.39 -2.31
CA MET A 64 1.73 -12.23 -2.42
C MET A 64 2.45 -13.55 -2.69
N LYS A 65 2.06 -14.60 -1.96
CA LYS A 65 2.67 -15.93 -2.09
C LYS A 65 2.46 -16.52 -3.48
N GLN A 66 1.33 -16.25 -4.11
CA GLN A 66 1.07 -16.69 -5.49
C GLN A 66 1.94 -15.96 -6.52
N ARG A 67 2.43 -14.76 -6.18
CA ARG A 67 3.23 -13.89 -7.04
C ARG A 67 4.71 -13.83 -6.62
N ASP A 68 5.18 -14.82 -5.86
CA ASP A 68 6.57 -14.94 -5.38
C ASP A 68 7.11 -13.66 -4.72
N ASP A 69 6.28 -12.96 -3.92
CA ASP A 69 6.63 -11.70 -3.23
C ASP A 69 7.12 -10.57 -4.15
N MET A 70 6.82 -10.64 -5.45
CA MET A 70 7.21 -9.60 -6.43
C MET A 70 6.27 -8.39 -6.42
N VAL A 71 5.15 -8.48 -5.70
CA VAL A 71 4.11 -7.46 -5.65
C VAL A 71 4.34 -6.50 -4.48
N ASP A 72 4.02 -5.23 -4.71
CA ASP A 72 4.07 -4.23 -3.66
C ASP A 72 3.06 -4.53 -2.53
N PRO A 73 3.46 -4.39 -1.25
CA PRO A 73 2.55 -4.64 -0.14
C PRO A 73 1.24 -3.87 -0.22
N GLN A 74 1.28 -2.61 -0.67
CA GLN A 74 0.08 -1.81 -0.77
C GLN A 74 -0.89 -2.37 -1.82
N THR A 75 -0.39 -2.79 -2.98
CA THR A 75 -1.23 -3.42 -4.02
C THR A 75 -1.89 -4.70 -3.50
N ALA A 76 -1.17 -5.51 -2.73
CA ALA A 76 -1.72 -6.74 -2.16
C ALA A 76 -2.82 -6.47 -1.11
N TYR A 77 -2.68 -5.42 -0.30
CA TYR A 77 -3.75 -5.03 0.63
C TYR A 77 -4.98 -4.47 -0.09
N GLU A 78 -4.79 -3.67 -1.14
CA GLU A 78 -5.90 -3.18 -1.97
C GLU A 78 -6.65 -4.35 -2.62
N PHE A 79 -5.91 -5.33 -3.17
CA PHE A 79 -6.49 -6.57 -3.71
C PHE A 79 -7.31 -7.31 -2.64
N ALA A 80 -6.73 -7.48 -1.45
CA ALA A 80 -7.38 -8.17 -0.34
C ALA A 80 -8.65 -7.45 0.14
N ASP A 81 -8.67 -6.11 0.17
CA ASP A 81 -9.85 -5.32 0.54
C ASP A 81 -10.97 -5.43 -0.50
N GLU A 82 -10.62 -5.38 -1.80
CA GLU A 82 -11.62 -5.59 -2.87
C GLU A 82 -12.16 -7.02 -2.87
N GLN A 83 -11.30 -8.03 -2.67
CA GLN A 83 -11.71 -9.42 -2.54
C GLN A 83 -12.63 -9.62 -1.33
N LEU A 84 -12.25 -9.05 -0.17
CA LEU A 84 -13.04 -9.12 1.05
C LEU A 84 -14.41 -8.47 0.85
N THR A 85 -14.46 -7.34 0.14
CA THR A 85 -15.72 -6.68 -0.21
C THR A 85 -16.62 -7.62 -1.02
N LEU A 86 -16.10 -8.30 -2.03
CA LEU A 86 -16.89 -9.26 -2.82
C LEU A 86 -17.39 -10.44 -1.98
N ILE A 87 -16.55 -10.93 -1.07
CA ILE A 87 -16.92 -12.00 -0.12
C ILE A 87 -18.05 -11.54 0.81
N GLU A 88 -18.01 -10.30 1.31
CA GLU A 88 -19.07 -9.71 2.13
C GLU A 88 -20.41 -9.59 1.37
N HIS A 89 -20.37 -9.44 0.05
CA HIS A 89 -21.56 -9.45 -0.81
C HIS A 89 -22.09 -10.87 -1.10
N GLY A 90 -21.47 -11.91 -0.55
CA GLY A 90 -21.90 -13.31 -0.66
C GLY A 90 -21.26 -14.09 -1.80
N ILE A 91 -20.22 -13.55 -2.43
CA ILE A 91 -19.47 -14.25 -3.49
C ILE A 91 -18.44 -15.20 -2.83
N PRO A 92 -18.32 -16.47 -3.28
CA PRO A 92 -17.29 -17.37 -2.78
C PRO A 92 -15.86 -16.82 -2.97
N GLU A 93 -14.93 -17.18 -2.08
CA GLU A 93 -13.54 -16.70 -2.07
C GLU A 93 -12.83 -16.91 -3.42
N GLU A 94 -13.03 -18.08 -4.05
CA GLU A 94 -12.44 -18.44 -5.35
C GLU A 94 -13.02 -17.62 -6.50
N ASP A 95 -14.34 -17.42 -6.51
CA ASP A 95 -15.01 -16.62 -7.54
C ASP A 95 -14.64 -15.14 -7.42
N ALA A 96 -14.60 -14.62 -6.19
CA ALA A 96 -14.18 -13.25 -5.90
C ALA A 96 -12.74 -12.99 -6.38
N PHE A 97 -11.84 -13.97 -6.17
CA PHE A 97 -10.47 -13.90 -6.67
C PHE A 97 -10.43 -13.82 -8.21
N ASN A 98 -11.13 -14.73 -8.89
CA ASN A 98 -11.15 -14.79 -10.35
C ASN A 98 -11.75 -13.54 -11.00
N MET A 99 -12.70 -12.87 -10.32
CA MET A 99 -13.31 -11.64 -10.84
C MET A 99 -12.36 -10.43 -10.83
N ILE A 100 -11.39 -10.39 -9.92
CA ILE A 100 -10.52 -9.21 -9.74
C ILE A 100 -9.09 -9.42 -10.22
N ILE A 101 -8.68 -10.67 -10.47
CA ILE A 101 -7.29 -10.99 -10.84
C ILE A 101 -6.85 -10.28 -12.13
N GLU A 102 -7.70 -10.26 -13.16
CA GLU A 102 -7.39 -9.61 -14.44
C GLU A 102 -7.22 -8.10 -14.30
N LYS A 103 -8.04 -7.47 -13.45
CA LYS A 103 -7.91 -6.04 -13.12
C LYS A 103 -6.57 -5.76 -12.44
N TYR A 104 -6.16 -6.59 -11.50
CA TYR A 104 -4.93 -6.37 -10.76
C TYR A 104 -3.65 -6.73 -11.53
N ASP A 105 -3.72 -7.65 -12.49
CA ASP A 105 -2.62 -7.86 -13.45
C ASP A 105 -2.27 -6.56 -14.20
N GLN A 106 -3.28 -5.82 -14.64
CA GLN A 106 -3.08 -4.52 -15.29
C GLN A 106 -2.51 -3.49 -14.31
N VAL A 107 -3.11 -3.34 -13.11
CA VAL A 107 -2.64 -2.39 -12.09
C VAL A 107 -1.19 -2.66 -11.68
N GLU A 108 -0.82 -3.93 -11.50
CA GLU A 108 0.56 -4.33 -11.20
C GLU A 108 1.53 -3.93 -12.29
N SER A 109 1.19 -4.20 -13.56
CA SER A 109 2.03 -3.83 -14.70
C SER A 109 2.25 -2.31 -14.76
N HIS A 110 1.20 -1.52 -14.55
CA HIS A 110 1.29 -0.06 -14.55
C HIS A 110 2.13 0.46 -13.38
N ARG A 111 1.90 -0.05 -12.16
CA ARG A 111 2.69 0.34 -10.98
C ARG A 111 4.15 -0.06 -11.10
N PHE A 112 4.43 -1.22 -11.70
CA PHE A 112 5.80 -1.64 -11.99
C PHE A 112 6.47 -0.67 -12.96
N LEU A 113 5.82 -0.35 -14.08
CA LEU A 113 6.33 0.58 -15.07
C LEU A 113 6.56 1.98 -14.48
N GLU A 114 5.65 2.47 -13.64
CA GLU A 114 5.77 3.77 -12.96
C GLU A 114 6.94 3.79 -11.96
N LYS A 115 7.16 2.70 -11.22
CA LYS A 115 8.33 2.58 -10.32
C LYS A 115 9.63 2.49 -11.12
N PHE A 116 9.63 1.71 -12.20
CA PHE A 116 10.79 1.54 -13.06
C PHE A 116 11.19 2.84 -13.76
N SER A 117 10.21 3.60 -14.27
CA SER A 117 10.40 4.88 -14.92
C SER A 117 11.03 5.91 -13.97
N LYS A 118 10.46 6.06 -12.77
CA LYS A 118 10.99 6.91 -11.70
C LYS A 118 12.42 6.52 -11.30
N MET A 119 12.72 5.22 -11.21
CA MET A 119 14.06 4.75 -10.86
C MET A 119 15.10 5.10 -11.95
N ARG A 120 14.71 5.05 -13.23
CA ARG A 120 15.59 5.34 -14.37
C ARG A 120 15.65 6.82 -14.75
N GLY A 121 14.82 7.67 -14.14
CA GLY A 121 14.71 9.08 -14.51
C GLY A 121 14.14 9.28 -15.92
N ILE A 122 13.36 8.32 -16.41
CA ILE A 122 12.71 8.35 -17.71
C ILE A 122 11.25 8.74 -17.45
N GLU A 123 10.75 9.78 -18.10
CA GLU A 123 9.33 10.11 -18.09
C GLU A 123 8.62 9.22 -19.12
N PHE A 124 7.79 8.29 -18.64
CA PHE A 124 6.85 7.55 -19.49
C PHE A 124 5.58 8.40 -19.62
N ALA A 125 4.89 8.32 -20.77
CA ALA A 125 3.58 8.93 -20.95
C ALA A 125 2.58 8.35 -19.94
N ASP A 126 1.47 9.04 -19.68
CA ASP A 126 0.44 8.52 -18.77
C ASP A 126 -0.11 7.19 -19.34
N PRO A 127 -0.22 6.09 -18.57
CA PRO A 127 -0.78 4.82 -19.03
C PRO A 127 -2.08 4.91 -19.83
N ALA A 128 -2.96 5.88 -19.52
CA ALA A 128 -4.19 6.12 -20.28
C ALA A 128 -3.94 6.58 -21.73
N GLU A 129 -2.79 7.20 -22.02
CA GLU A 129 -2.39 7.62 -23.36
C GLU A 129 -1.80 6.47 -24.20
N TYR A 130 -1.38 5.36 -23.57
CA TYR A 130 -0.79 4.21 -24.31
C TYR A 130 -1.81 3.49 -25.19
N ASP A 131 -3.04 3.29 -24.71
CA ASP A 131 -4.12 2.67 -25.49
C ASP A 131 -4.50 3.51 -26.72
N ASP A 132 -4.44 4.83 -26.59
CA ASP A 132 -4.71 5.76 -27.68
C ASP A 132 -3.55 5.82 -28.68
N ILE A 133 -2.31 5.71 -28.20
CA ILE A 133 -1.11 5.62 -29.03
C ILE A 133 -1.15 4.32 -29.85
N GLU A 134 -1.36 3.16 -29.22
CA GLU A 134 -1.37 1.86 -29.90
C GLU A 134 -2.45 1.79 -30.99
N LYS A 135 -3.66 2.28 -30.71
CA LYS A 135 -4.71 2.43 -31.73
C LYS A 135 -4.29 3.36 -32.86
N GLY A 136 -3.62 4.47 -32.54
CA GLY A 136 -3.08 5.40 -33.54
C GLY A 136 -2.04 4.76 -34.46
N TRP A 137 -1.15 3.91 -33.93
CA TRP A 137 -0.17 3.17 -34.72
C TRP A 137 -0.82 2.12 -35.62
N VAL A 138 -1.77 1.33 -35.10
CA VAL A 138 -2.52 0.33 -35.88
C VAL A 138 -3.31 1.01 -37.01
N GLU A 139 -3.94 2.15 -36.73
CA GLU A 139 -4.63 2.92 -37.76
C GLU A 139 -3.66 3.48 -38.81
N ALA A 140 -2.53 4.03 -38.40
CA ALA A 140 -1.51 4.56 -39.30
C ALA A 140 -0.94 3.47 -40.21
N GLU A 141 -0.65 2.29 -39.65
CA GLU A 141 -0.15 1.13 -40.39
C GLU A 141 -1.21 0.61 -41.38
N SER A 142 -2.49 0.54 -40.96
CA SER A 142 -3.59 0.15 -41.84
C SER A 142 -3.81 1.13 -43.01
N ARG A 143 -3.58 2.44 -42.79
CA ARG A 143 -3.66 3.45 -43.84
C ARG A 143 -2.49 3.36 -44.80
N ALA A 144 -1.27 3.18 -44.30
CA ALA A 144 -0.07 3.00 -45.12
C ALA A 144 -0.20 1.77 -46.03
N ILE A 145 -0.73 0.65 -45.52
CA ILE A 145 -0.97 -0.56 -46.30
C ILE A 145 -2.01 -0.33 -47.40
N LYS A 146 -3.10 0.38 -47.11
CA LYS A 146 -4.13 0.72 -48.11
C LYS A 146 -3.61 1.65 -49.19
N GLU A 147 -2.76 2.61 -48.83
CA GLU A 147 -2.15 3.55 -49.76
C GLU A 147 -1.12 2.86 -50.66
N ALA A 148 -0.33 1.94 -50.11
CA ALA A 148 0.59 1.10 -50.89
C ALA A 148 -0.16 0.21 -51.91
N MET A 149 -1.24 -0.47 -51.49
CA MET A 149 -2.06 -1.26 -52.41
C MET A 149 -2.70 -0.41 -53.52
N ARG A 150 -3.07 0.83 -53.21
CA ARG A 150 -3.65 1.76 -54.20
C ARG A 150 -2.61 2.16 -55.24
N LEU A 151 -1.39 2.48 -54.81
CA LEU A 151 -0.28 2.82 -55.71
C LEU A 151 0.10 1.64 -56.63
N GLU A 152 0.18 0.42 -56.08
CA GLU A 152 0.43 -0.79 -56.89
C GLU A 152 -0.67 -1.00 -57.95
N HIS A 153 -1.93 -0.76 -57.58
CA HIS A 153 -3.04 -0.89 -58.52
C HIS A 153 -3.02 0.17 -59.63
N GLU A 154 -2.69 1.43 -59.29
CA GLU A 154 -2.52 2.52 -60.25
C GLU A 154 -1.34 2.27 -61.20
N GLU A 155 -0.24 1.68 -60.71
CA GLU A 155 0.91 1.27 -61.52
C GLU A 155 0.55 0.11 -62.48
N GLU A 156 -0.18 -0.90 -62.00
CA GLU A 156 -0.65 -2.00 -62.83
C GLU A 156 -1.60 -1.53 -63.93
N GLU A 157 -2.52 -0.61 -63.64
CA GLU A 157 -3.42 -0.03 -64.63
C GLU A 157 -2.68 0.87 -65.64
N ALA A 158 -1.66 1.60 -65.20
CA ALA A 158 -0.81 2.40 -66.08
C ALA A 158 0.03 1.53 -67.04
N ILE A 159 0.53 0.39 -66.56
CA ILE A 159 1.25 -0.60 -67.40
C ILE A 159 0.29 -1.30 -68.37
N ARG A 160 -0.96 -1.53 -67.97
CA ARG A 160 -1.97 -2.22 -68.80
C ARG A 160 -2.58 -1.33 -69.90
N ASN A 161 -2.51 -0.01 -69.73
CA ASN A 161 -3.00 1.00 -70.68
C ASN A 161 -1.90 1.56 -71.60
N MET A 162 -0.67 1.03 -71.53
CA MET A 162 0.42 1.25 -72.50
C MET A 162 0.49 0.10 -73.51
#